data_AF-A1BIL1-F1
#
_entry.id   AF-A1BIL1-F1
#
_cell.length_a   1.000
_cell.length_b   1.000
_cell.length_c   1.000
_cell.angle_alpha   90.00
_cell.angle_beta   90.00
_cell.angle_gamma   90.00
#
_symmetry.space_group_name_H-M   'P 1'
#
loop_
_entity.id
_entity.type
_entity.pdbx_description
1 polymer ?
#
loop_
_entity_poly.entity_id
_entity_poly.type
_entity_poly.pdbx_seq_one_letter_code
_entity_poly.pdbx_strand_id
1 'polypeptide(L)'
;MKLSRLELSADDRAKLQELVAKGSNWRACQRAQTLLYFNDGLSAKDIMALQDLNIDTVYDRHKNWLSQGFAFLYHMHRSGAPPKLNVIHYDQIKTWAENEALTGPAIVARLKEVWNLLNYQYSSTRY
;
A
#
# COMPACT_ATOMS: atom_id res chain seq x y z
N MET A 1 10.55 -0.73 -24.45
CA MET A 1 11.66 -1.00 -23.50
C MET A 1 11.89 -2.51 -23.48
N LYS A 2 13.09 -2.99 -23.79
CA LYS A 2 13.40 -4.43 -23.75
C LYS A 2 13.70 -4.80 -22.30
N LEU A 3 12.78 -5.48 -21.62
CA LEU A 3 13.07 -6.02 -20.30
C LEU A 3 14.04 -7.18 -20.45
N SER A 4 15.15 -7.11 -19.71
CA SER A 4 16.01 -8.26 -19.48
C SER A 4 15.24 -9.33 -18.70
N ARG A 5 15.69 -10.58 -18.81
CA ARG A 5 15.21 -11.67 -17.96
C ARG A 5 15.28 -11.25 -16.49
N LEU A 6 14.25 -11.58 -15.72
CA LEU A 6 14.26 -11.38 -14.29
C LEU A 6 15.06 -12.51 -13.65
N GLU A 7 16.25 -12.24 -13.15
CA GLU A 7 17.05 -13.22 -12.43
C GLU A 7 16.60 -13.27 -10.97
N LEU A 8 15.91 -14.34 -10.56
CA LEU A 8 15.55 -14.59 -9.17
C LEU A 8 16.61 -15.48 -8.51
N SER A 9 16.94 -15.19 -7.24
CA SER A 9 17.72 -16.13 -6.44
C SER A 9 16.95 -17.44 -6.24
N ALA A 10 17.66 -18.53 -5.96
CA ALA A 10 17.03 -19.83 -5.70
C ALA A 10 16.04 -19.74 -4.51
N ASP A 11 16.40 -18.98 -3.47
CA ASP A 11 15.57 -18.76 -2.29
C ASP A 11 14.31 -17.94 -2.62
N ASP A 12 14.44 -16.88 -3.41
CA ASP A 12 13.30 -16.05 -3.79
C ASP A 12 12.34 -16.82 -4.69
N ARG A 13 12.89 -17.61 -5.62
CA ARG A 13 12.10 -18.50 -6.48
C ARG A 13 11.32 -19.51 -5.65
N ALA A 14 11.95 -20.15 -4.67
CA ALA A 14 11.29 -21.11 -3.79
C ALA A 14 10.16 -20.47 -2.98
N LYS A 15 10.39 -19.28 -2.41
CA LYS A 15 9.36 -18.53 -1.66
C LYS A 15 8.18 -18.12 -2.55
N LEU A 16 8.44 -17.67 -3.77
CA LEU A 16 7.39 -17.31 -4.73
C LEU A 16 6.59 -18.53 -5.17
N GLN A 17 7.24 -19.67 -5.39
CA GLN A 17 6.57 -20.94 -5.71
C GLN A 17 5.67 -21.41 -4.56
N GLU A 18 6.16 -21.35 -3.32
CA GLU A 18 5.35 -21.68 -2.15
C GLU A 18 4.15 -20.73 -2.01
N LEU A 19 4.36 -19.44 -2.23
CA LEU A 19 3.29 -18.44 -2.19
C LEU A 19 2.22 -18.72 -3.25
N VAL A 20 2.60 -19.09 -4.47
CA VAL A 20 1.64 -19.47 -5.51
C VAL A 20 0.87 -20.73 -5.12
N ALA A 21 1.56 -21.73 -4.56
CA ALA A 21 0.96 -23.02 -4.23
C ALA A 21 0.02 -22.98 -3.01
N LYS A 22 0.36 -22.19 -1.98
CA LYS A 22 -0.31 -22.21 -0.67
C LYS A 22 -0.86 -20.85 -0.22
N GLY A 23 -0.61 -19.79 -0.98
CA GLY A 23 -0.98 -18.43 -0.56
C GLY A 23 -2.49 -18.22 -0.55
N SER A 24 -2.98 -17.58 0.51
CA SER A 24 -4.40 -17.22 0.67
C SER A 24 -4.79 -15.94 -0.08
N ASN A 25 -3.81 -15.06 -0.35
CA ASN A 25 -4.06 -13.80 -1.05
C ASN A 25 -3.89 -13.98 -2.56
N TRP A 26 -5.02 -14.14 -3.26
CA TRP A 26 -5.04 -14.38 -4.71
C TRP A 26 -4.26 -13.33 -5.53
N ARG A 27 -4.25 -12.05 -5.11
CA ARG A 27 -3.50 -10.99 -5.81
C ARG A 27 -1.99 -11.16 -5.64
N ALA A 28 -1.56 -11.51 -4.43
CA ALA A 28 -0.16 -11.80 -4.15
C ALA A 28 0.30 -13.04 -4.92
N CYS A 29 -0.53 -14.10 -4.97
CA CYS A 29 -0.27 -15.30 -5.76
C CYS A 29 -0.17 -14.97 -7.26
N GLN A 30 -1.11 -14.21 -7.81
CA GLN A 30 -1.10 -13.84 -9.23
C GLN A 30 0.14 -13.00 -9.59
N ARG A 31 0.52 -12.04 -8.73
CA ARG A 31 1.74 -11.23 -8.90
C ARG A 31 3.00 -12.08 -8.82
N ALA A 32 3.08 -12.99 -7.86
CA ALA A 32 4.19 -13.93 -7.72
C ALA A 32 4.33 -14.82 -8.96
N GLN A 33 3.21 -15.31 -9.49
CA GLN A 33 3.19 -16.09 -10.72
C GLN A 33 3.73 -15.30 -11.92
N THR A 34 3.42 -14.00 -12.03
CA THR A 34 4.00 -13.13 -13.09
C THR A 34 5.52 -13.12 -13.01
N LEU A 35 6.09 -13.02 -11.80
CA LEU A 35 7.55 -12.96 -11.60
C LEU A 35 8.23 -14.29 -11.94
N LEU A 36 7.60 -15.41 -11.60
CA LEU A 36 8.08 -16.73 -11.99
C LEU A 36 8.13 -16.89 -13.51
N TYR A 37 7.10 -16.42 -14.23
CA TYR A 37 7.12 -16.44 -15.70
C TYR A 37 8.24 -15.58 -16.29
N PHE A 38 8.49 -14.40 -15.74
CA PHE A 38 9.63 -13.57 -16.16
C PHE A 38 10.97 -14.26 -15.91
N ASN A 39 11.10 -14.98 -14.79
CA ASN A 39 12.30 -15.75 -14.48
C ASN A 39 12.47 -16.99 -15.38
N ASP A 40 11.36 -17.61 -15.78
CA ASP A 40 11.35 -18.72 -16.74
C ASP A 40 11.60 -18.24 -18.19
N GLY A 41 11.69 -16.91 -18.41
CA GLY A 41 12.10 -16.30 -19.68
C GLY A 41 10.95 -15.95 -20.62
N LEU A 42 9.70 -15.99 -20.15
CA LEU A 42 8.55 -15.61 -20.96
C LEU A 42 8.57 -14.10 -21.26
N SER A 43 8.06 -13.73 -22.44
CA SER A 43 7.92 -12.32 -22.77
C SER A 43 6.73 -11.70 -22.05
N ALA A 44 6.76 -10.37 -21.86
CA ALA A 44 5.62 -9.65 -21.27
C ALA A 44 4.31 -9.87 -22.06
N LYS A 45 4.39 -10.09 -23.38
CA LYS A 45 3.23 -10.38 -24.23
C LYS A 45 2.65 -11.77 -23.97
N ASP A 46 3.49 -12.77 -23.74
CA ASP A 46 3.04 -14.12 -23.41
C ASP A 46 2.38 -14.13 -22.04
N ILE A 47 2.98 -13.46 -21.06
CA ILE A 47 2.45 -13.33 -19.69
C ILE A 47 1.11 -12.59 -19.70
N MET A 48 1.01 -11.51 -20.50
CA MET A 48 -0.22 -10.76 -20.71
C MET A 48 -1.36 -11.66 -21.18
N ALA A 49 -1.10 -12.50 -22.18
CA ALA A 49 -2.08 -13.47 -22.69
C ALA A 49 -2.42 -14.57 -21.68
N LEU A 50 -1.43 -15.08 -20.93
CA LEU A 50 -1.63 -16.15 -19.94
C LEU A 50 -2.44 -15.71 -18.72
N GLN A 51 -2.29 -14.46 -18.29
CA GLN A 51 -2.92 -13.95 -17.06
C GLN A 51 -4.08 -12.99 -17.30
N ASP A 52 -4.42 -12.71 -18.55
CA ASP A 52 -5.44 -11.74 -18.97
C ASP A 52 -5.23 -10.37 -18.30
N LEU A 53 -4.03 -9.82 -18.48
CA LEU A 53 -3.62 -8.53 -17.91
C LEU A 53 -3.34 -7.51 -19.01
N ASN A 54 -3.32 -6.22 -18.66
CA ASN A 54 -2.72 -5.21 -19.53
C ASN A 54 -1.18 -5.35 -19.50
N ILE A 55 -0.53 -5.19 -20.65
CA ILE A 55 0.93 -5.19 -20.78
C ILE A 55 1.62 -4.21 -19.82
N ASP A 56 1.04 -3.03 -19.58
CA ASP A 56 1.57 -2.03 -18.65
C ASP A 56 1.59 -2.57 -17.20
N THR A 57 0.55 -3.30 -16.82
CA THR A 57 0.49 -3.95 -15.50
C THR A 57 1.57 -5.02 -15.34
N VAL A 58 1.90 -5.74 -16.42
CA VAL A 58 2.97 -6.74 -16.44
C VAL A 58 4.34 -6.05 -16.29
N TYR A 59 4.56 -4.94 -16.99
CA TYR A 59 5.76 -4.12 -16.84
C TYR A 59 5.90 -3.51 -15.44
N ASP A 60 4.82 -2.97 -14.87
CA ASP A 60 4.80 -2.38 -13.53
C ASP A 60 5.11 -3.43 -12.47
N ARG A 61 4.62 -4.67 -12.61
CA ARG A 61 4.95 -5.76 -11.68
C ARG A 61 6.45 -6.05 -11.67
N HIS A 62 7.07 -6.13 -12.84
CA HIS A 62 8.52 -6.33 -12.96
C HIS A 62 9.29 -5.17 -12.32
N LYS A 63 8.94 -3.93 -12.67
CA LYS A 63 9.58 -2.72 -12.12
C LYS A 63 9.42 -2.61 -10.60
N ASN A 64 8.22 -2.84 -10.09
CA ASN A 64 7.95 -2.72 -8.66
C ASN A 64 8.67 -3.81 -7.86
N TRP A 65 8.74 -5.04 -8.39
CA TRP A 65 9.54 -6.10 -7.80
C TRP A 65 11.01 -5.70 -7.66
N LEU A 66 11.63 -5.14 -8.71
CA LEU A 66 13.01 -4.68 -8.63
C LEU A 66 13.22 -3.56 -7.57
N SER A 67 12.19 -2.74 -7.32
CA SER A 67 12.27 -1.65 -6.34
C SER A 67 11.98 -2.06 -4.89
N GLN A 68 11.09 -3.04 -4.67
CA GLN A 68 10.47 -3.32 -3.36
C GLN A 68 10.57 -4.78 -2.94
N GLY A 69 10.96 -5.69 -3.85
CA GLY A 69 10.98 -7.12 -3.61
C GLY A 69 9.62 -7.65 -3.12
N PHE A 70 9.66 -8.49 -2.09
CA PHE A 70 8.45 -9.13 -1.53
C PHE A 70 7.40 -8.15 -1.00
N ALA A 71 7.78 -6.95 -0.58
CA ALA A 71 6.82 -5.96 -0.07
C ALA A 71 5.77 -5.59 -1.13
N PHE A 72 6.15 -5.57 -2.41
CA PHE A 72 5.25 -5.26 -3.53
C PHE A 72 4.14 -6.32 -3.73
N LEU A 73 4.38 -7.57 -3.35
CA LEU A 73 3.39 -8.64 -3.58
C LEU A 73 2.09 -8.36 -2.84
N TYR A 74 2.17 -7.67 -1.72
CA TYR A 74 1.03 -7.32 -0.88
C TYR A 74 0.56 -5.91 -1.16
N HIS A 75 -0.69 -5.62 -0.81
CA HIS A 75 -1.13 -4.23 -0.79
C HIS A 75 -0.40 -3.50 0.34
N MET A 76 0.32 -2.45 -0.01
CA MET A 76 0.80 -1.52 1.00
C MET A 76 -0.41 -0.92 1.73
N HIS A 77 -0.21 -0.60 3.01
CA HIS A 77 -1.20 0.12 3.78
C HIS A 77 -1.59 1.37 3.01
N ARG A 78 -2.88 1.51 2.66
CA ARG A 78 -3.35 2.72 1.99
C ARG A 78 -3.16 3.86 2.99
N SER A 79 -2.23 4.76 2.75
CA SER A 79 -2.19 6.02 3.47
C SER A 79 -3.43 6.80 3.05
N GLY A 80 -4.45 6.80 3.91
CA GLY A 80 -5.52 7.80 3.82
C GLY A 80 -4.95 9.20 4.06
N ALA A 81 -5.84 10.19 4.15
CA ALA A 81 -5.43 11.51 4.63
C ALA A 81 -4.67 11.34 5.97
N PRO A 82 -3.53 12.03 6.15
CA PRO A 82 -2.81 12.01 7.41
C PRO A 82 -3.79 12.29 8.56
N PRO A 83 -3.71 11.55 9.67
CA PRO A 83 -4.59 11.78 10.80
C PRO A 83 -4.41 13.22 11.28
N LYS A 84 -5.52 13.96 11.41
CA LYS A 84 -5.51 15.37 11.85
C LYS A 84 -5.08 15.52 13.32
N LEU A 85 -5.08 14.42 14.06
CA LEU A 85 -4.71 14.36 15.47
C LEU A 85 -3.41 13.56 15.62
N ASN A 86 -2.49 14.08 16.42
CA ASN A 86 -1.27 13.40 16.84
C ASN A 86 -1.44 12.86 18.27
N VAL A 87 -0.42 12.15 18.78
CA VAL A 87 -0.43 11.52 20.11
C VAL A 87 -0.72 12.54 21.23
N ILE A 88 -0.16 13.75 21.14
CA ILE A 88 -0.36 14.82 22.14
C ILE A 88 -1.83 15.21 22.22
N HIS A 89 -2.51 15.32 21.07
CA HIS A 89 -3.93 15.65 21.04
C HIS A 89 -4.79 14.53 21.64
N TYR A 90 -4.42 13.26 21.42
CA TYR A 90 -5.15 12.12 22.00
C TYR A 90 -5.05 12.07 23.51
N ASP A 91 -3.85 12.26 24.07
CA ASP A 91 -3.66 12.28 25.53
C ASP A 91 -4.47 13.41 26.17
N GLN A 92 -4.48 14.60 25.54
CA GLN A 92 -5.24 15.74 26.03
C GLN A 92 -6.76 15.50 25.99
N ILE A 93 -7.27 14.89 24.92
CA ILE A 93 -8.69 14.51 24.79
C ILE A 93 -9.06 13.49 25.88
N LYS A 94 -8.19 12.51 26.12
CA LYS A 94 -8.40 11.49 27.15
C LYS A 94 -8.47 12.11 28.54
N THR A 95 -7.52 12.99 28.88
CA THR A 95 -7.54 13.74 30.14
C THR A 95 -8.82 14.56 30.30
N TRP A 96 -9.30 15.22 29.23
CA TRP A 96 -10.54 15.97 29.28
C TRP A 96 -11.77 15.08 29.47
N ALA A 97 -11.86 13.95 28.76
CA ALA A 97 -12.98 13.03 28.88
C ALA A 97 -13.02 12.31 30.25
N GLU A 98 -11.86 12.09 30.88
CA GLU A 98 -11.77 11.46 32.20
C GLU A 98 -12.09 12.44 33.34
N ASN A 99 -11.67 13.70 33.24
CA ASN A 99 -11.85 14.68 34.32
C ASN A 99 -13.14 15.51 34.19
N GLU A 100 -13.67 15.63 32.98
CA GLU A 100 -14.83 16.44 32.68
C GLU A 100 -15.80 15.59 31.83
N ALA A 101 -17.09 15.54 32.18
CA ALA A 101 -18.12 14.82 31.41
C ALA A 101 -18.49 15.57 30.10
N LEU A 102 -17.48 15.93 29.30
CA LEU A 102 -17.62 16.67 28.07
C LEU A 102 -18.22 15.79 26.99
N THR A 103 -19.19 16.33 26.28
CA THR A 103 -19.73 15.70 25.08
C THR A 103 -18.73 15.83 23.93
N GLY A 104 -18.77 14.91 22.97
CA GLY A 104 -17.91 14.95 21.77
C GLY A 104 -17.86 16.32 21.08
N PRO A 105 -18.99 17.03 20.87
CA PRO A 105 -18.98 18.39 20.32
C PRO A 105 -18.23 19.42 21.16
N ALA A 106 -18.30 19.34 22.49
CA ALA A 106 -17.58 20.25 23.39
C ALA A 106 -16.06 20.01 23.33
N ILE A 107 -15.63 18.76 23.23
CA ILE A 107 -14.22 18.40 23.02
C ILE A 107 -13.73 18.96 21.67
N VAL A 108 -14.53 18.86 20.61
CA VAL A 108 -14.17 19.41 19.28
C VAL A 108 -14.05 20.93 19.30
N ALA A 109 -14.95 21.65 19.98
CA ALA A 109 -14.85 23.10 20.14
C ALA A 109 -13.56 23.50 20.88
N ARG A 110 -13.25 22.81 21.98
CA ARG A 110 -12.03 23.05 22.77
C ARG A 110 -10.75 22.73 21.99
N LEU A 111 -10.74 21.67 21.17
CA LEU A 111 -9.62 21.36 20.28
C LEU A 111 -9.38 22.45 19.24
N LYS A 112 -10.46 23.06 18.71
CA LYS A 112 -10.36 24.18 17.77
C LYS A 112 -9.79 25.44 18.44
N GLU A 113 -10.22 25.74 19.66
CA GLU A 113 -9.74 26.90 20.42
C GLU A 113 -8.28 26.76 20.85
N VAL A 114 -7.92 25.62 21.45
CA VAL A 114 -6.59 25.43 22.07
C VAL A 114 -5.50 25.17 21.02
N TRP A 115 -5.82 24.41 19.97
CA TRP A 115 -4.81 23.92 19.02
C TRP A 115 -4.98 24.47 17.60
N ASN A 116 -6.01 25.29 17.35
CA ASN A 116 -6.38 25.75 16.00
C ASN A 116 -6.52 24.61 14.96
N LEU A 117 -6.75 23.39 15.44
CA LEU A 117 -6.94 22.22 14.59
C LEU A 117 -8.35 22.27 14.01
N LEU A 118 -8.51 21.78 12.78
CA LEU A 118 -9.77 21.75 12.03
C LEU A 118 -10.18 23.08 11.35
N ASN A 119 -9.36 24.14 11.41
CA ASN A 119 -9.57 25.42 10.70
C ASN A 119 -8.98 25.45 9.28
N TYR A 120 -9.10 24.35 8.52
CA TYR A 120 -8.76 24.39 7.10
C TYR A 120 -10.01 24.66 6.26
N GLN A 121 -10.16 25.92 5.86
CA GLN A 121 -10.81 26.25 4.59
C GLN A 121 -10.10 25.46 3.48
N TYR A 122 -10.88 24.86 2.59
CA TYR A 122 -10.36 24.27 1.35
C TYR A 122 -9.64 25.35 0.53
N SER A 123 -8.32 25.43 0.61
CA SER A 123 -7.51 26.00 -0.47
C SER A 123 -7.52 24.98 -1.60
N SER A 124 -8.50 25.15 -2.50
CA SER A 124 -8.50 24.56 -3.83
C SER A 124 -7.27 25.07 -4.58
N THR A 125 -6.14 24.41 -4.40
CA THR A 125 -5.00 24.55 -5.30
C THR A 125 -5.04 23.34 -6.23
N ARG A 126 -5.80 23.48 -7.32
CA ARG A 126 -5.59 22.69 -8.53
C ARG A 126 -4.30 23.20 -9.17
N TYR A 127 -3.30 22.34 -9.31
CA TYR A 127 -2.32 22.40 -10.39
C TYR A 127 -2.06 20.97 -10.85
#